data_AF-A0A417EBX0-F1
#
_entry.id   AF-A0A417EBX0-F1
#
_cell.length_a   1.000
_cell.length_b   1.000
_cell.length_c   1.000
_cell.angle_alpha   90.00
_cell.angle_beta   90.00
_cell.angle_gamma   90.00
#
_symmetry.space_group_name_H-M   'P 1'
#
loop_
_entity.id
_entity.type
_entity.pdbx_description
1 polymer ?
#
loop_
_entity_poly.entity_id
_entity_poly.type
_entity_poly.pdbx_seq_one_letter_code
_entity_poly.pdbx_strand_id
1 'polypeptide(L)'
;MKKKTLGIAAVAAAMTLSTGITAFAAGWVTETTPYGDQQKYVYDDGNWPSGNWFTDPETNLTYFLDPDGYRMKDTMVEGYKLDANGVRQEKTEEELLREAQEKVKREGRNTPGKAVNAAKAAAVEAKEKTAAVSTVRRSYISELKVLINKTTKNVATTRTDSSVQILTTEDNMEVSRTYHNADGTDFYKFSMWNNAKDKANAVDLMYIYDAAPEADRNLYNTAYEQSVVAALGDTEGKAVTDYVQGQREQGVTNLTREGKTDSGNSYSLTYKNNKIQISVTCSEVTEDDQTEEASTETAETAAKEEAAPVVTSKTITVGAAAATAEENTETAAE
;
A
#
# COMPACT_ATOMS: atom_id res chain seq x y z
N MET A 1 68.36 65.19 27.22
CA MET A 1 68.56 65.09 28.69
C MET A 1 67.79 63.85 29.15
N LYS A 2 68.46 62.74 29.44
CA LYS A 2 68.94 62.31 30.77
C LYS A 2 67.81 61.92 31.76
N LYS A 3 67.83 60.62 32.14
CA LYS A 3 67.54 60.05 33.49
C LYS A 3 66.04 59.95 33.86
N LYS A 4 65.52 58.94 34.57
CA LYS A 4 66.04 57.80 35.36
C LYS A 4 64.86 56.84 35.69
N THR A 5 65.20 55.59 35.97
CA THR A 5 64.42 54.46 36.50
C THR A 5 64.00 54.60 37.98
N LEU A 6 63.21 53.59 38.43
CA LEU A 6 62.84 53.14 39.81
C LEU A 6 61.47 53.68 40.28
N GLY A 7 60.51 52.93 40.81
CA GLY A 7 60.45 51.56 41.35
C GLY A 7 59.65 51.58 42.67
N ILE A 8 58.83 50.53 42.90
CA ILE A 8 58.23 50.04 44.18
C ILE A 8 56.77 50.44 44.53
N ALA A 9 55.91 49.42 44.40
CA ALA A 9 54.81 48.89 45.24
C ALA A 9 54.00 49.75 46.22
N ALA A 10 52.67 49.55 46.25
CA ALA A 10 51.92 49.08 47.44
C ALA A 10 50.42 48.81 47.16
N VAL A 11 50.02 47.56 47.44
CA VAL A 11 48.75 47.07 48.04
C VAL A 11 47.41 47.42 47.36
N ALA A 12 46.89 46.43 46.62
CA ALA A 12 45.46 46.30 46.34
C ALA A 12 44.71 45.87 47.62
N ALA A 13 43.78 46.70 48.08
CA ALA A 13 42.80 46.30 49.08
C ALA A 13 41.76 45.39 48.40
N ALA A 14 41.90 44.08 48.61
CA ALA A 14 40.85 43.12 48.34
C ALA A 14 39.67 43.40 49.27
N MET A 15 38.53 43.81 48.71
CA MET A 15 37.25 43.67 49.40
C MET A 15 36.86 42.19 49.30
N THR A 16 37.20 41.44 50.34
CA THR A 16 36.68 40.09 50.58
C THR A 16 35.16 40.21 50.78
N LEU A 17 34.40 40.03 49.70
CA LEU A 17 33.04 39.50 49.83
C LEU A 17 33.21 38.06 50.28
N SER A 18 32.95 37.83 51.57
CA SER A 18 32.88 36.51 52.17
C SER A 18 31.69 35.75 51.57
N THR A 19 31.89 35.13 50.41
CA THR A 19 31.06 33.97 50.03
C THR A 19 31.56 32.82 50.88
N GLY A 20 30.93 32.65 52.05
CA GLY A 20 31.09 31.44 52.83
C GLY A 20 30.72 30.26 51.92
N ILE A 21 31.69 29.40 51.62
CA ILE A 21 31.44 28.10 51.02
C ILE A 21 30.68 27.30 52.08
N THR A 22 29.36 27.42 52.05
CA THR A 22 28.49 26.40 52.59
C THR A 22 28.60 25.26 51.59
N ALA A 23 29.26 24.18 51.99
CA ALA A 23 29.21 22.93 51.23
C ALA A 23 27.76 22.47 51.26
N PHE A 24 26.98 22.86 50.26
CA PHE A 24 25.68 22.26 50.02
C PHE A 24 25.98 20.84 49.54
N ALA A 25 25.42 19.85 50.24
CA ALA A 25 25.38 18.51 49.70
C ALA A 25 24.61 18.58 48.38
N ALA A 26 25.15 17.95 47.33
CA ALA A 26 24.50 17.86 46.03
C ALA A 26 23.05 17.40 46.21
N GLY A 27 22.12 18.05 45.51
CA GLY A 27 20.70 17.72 45.67
C GLY A 27 19.75 18.69 44.99
N TRP A 28 18.46 18.39 45.16
CA TRP A 28 17.37 19.17 44.62
C TRP A 28 17.14 20.45 45.43
N VAL A 29 17.30 21.59 44.77
CA VAL A 29 17.01 22.92 45.29
C VAL A 29 15.67 23.39 44.74
N THR A 30 14.80 23.88 45.61
CA THR A 30 13.52 24.50 45.21
C THR A 30 13.69 26.00 45.13
N GLU A 31 13.33 26.58 43.98
CA GLU A 31 13.35 28.02 43.74
C GLU A 31 11.93 28.50 43.41
N THR A 32 11.48 29.55 44.11
CA THR A 32 10.20 30.18 43.83
C THR A 32 10.36 31.13 42.65
N THR A 33 9.80 30.74 41.50
CA THR A 33 9.79 31.55 40.29
C THR A 33 8.43 32.23 40.10
N PRO A 34 8.29 33.23 39.20
CA PRO A 34 6.98 33.78 38.81
C PRO A 34 6.00 32.73 38.26
N TYR A 35 6.50 31.56 37.86
CA TYR A 35 5.71 30.43 37.33
C TYR A 35 5.48 29.33 38.37
N GLY A 36 5.72 29.63 39.65
CA GLY A 36 5.58 28.71 40.77
C GLY A 36 6.93 28.13 41.24
N ASP A 37 6.85 27.22 42.22
CA ASP A 37 8.02 26.54 42.76
C ASP A 37 8.58 25.55 41.73
N GLN A 38 9.83 25.77 41.35
CA GLN A 38 10.58 24.95 40.42
C GLN A 38 11.71 24.23 41.17
N GLN A 39 12.11 23.06 40.68
CA GLN A 39 13.20 22.29 41.29
C GLN A 39 14.33 22.06 40.30
N LYS A 40 15.55 22.22 40.79
CA LYS A 40 16.78 22.13 40.03
C LYS A 40 17.81 21.34 40.82
N TYR A 41 18.54 20.45 40.15
CA TYR A 41 19.61 19.71 40.80
C TYR A 41 20.90 20.52 40.81
N VAL A 42 21.51 20.68 41.98
CA VAL A 42 22.76 21.41 42.15
C VAL A 42 23.81 20.43 42.66
N TYR A 43 24.95 20.34 41.97
CA TYR A 43 26.09 19.52 42.37
C TYR A 43 26.86 20.15 43.54
N ASP A 44 27.75 19.39 44.19
CA ASP A 44 28.58 19.89 45.31
C ASP A 44 29.50 21.05 44.91
N ASP A 45 29.83 21.17 43.62
CA ASP A 45 30.63 22.26 43.05
C ASP A 45 29.81 23.52 42.72
N GLY A 46 28.50 23.49 42.98
CA GLY A 46 27.55 24.57 42.71
C GLY A 46 27.08 24.66 41.26
N ASN A 47 27.54 23.77 40.37
CA ASN A 47 27.06 23.69 38.99
C ASN A 47 25.73 22.92 38.91
N TRP A 48 25.04 23.00 37.77
CA TRP A 48 23.80 22.26 37.53
C TRP A 48 23.71 21.71 36.11
N PRO A 49 23.04 20.56 35.90
CA PRO A 49 22.71 20.08 34.57
C PRO A 49 21.53 20.88 33.98
N SER A 50 21.51 21.06 32.66
CA SER A 50 20.37 21.69 31.96
C SER A 50 20.18 21.16 30.54
N GLY A 51 18.95 21.31 30.02
CA GLY A 51 18.55 21.03 28.65
C GLY A 51 18.62 19.57 28.20
N ASN A 52 18.74 18.61 29.13
CA ASN A 52 18.98 17.20 28.84
C ASN A 52 18.32 16.28 29.86
N TRP A 53 18.31 14.98 29.55
CA TRP A 53 18.01 13.93 30.52
C TRP A 53 19.06 13.91 31.64
N PHE A 54 18.58 13.88 32.88
CA PHE A 54 19.38 13.82 34.09
C PHE A 54 18.92 12.63 34.93
N THR A 55 19.85 11.79 35.36
CA THR A 55 19.58 10.72 36.33
C THR A 55 20.12 11.14 37.67
N ASP A 56 19.23 11.20 38.66
CA ASP A 56 19.57 11.51 40.04
C ASP A 56 20.51 10.42 40.59
N PRO A 57 21.73 10.77 41.04
CA PRO A 57 22.70 9.80 41.54
C PRO A 57 22.24 9.04 42.80
N GLU A 58 21.36 9.63 43.61
CA GLU A 58 20.89 9.05 44.86
C GLU A 58 19.69 8.12 44.61
N THR A 59 18.72 8.57 43.83
CA THR A 59 17.46 7.83 43.61
C THR A 59 17.45 6.96 42.37
N ASN A 60 18.42 7.14 41.46
CA ASN A 60 18.46 6.54 40.11
C ASN A 60 17.22 6.83 39.26
N LEU A 61 16.39 7.82 39.65
CA LEU A 61 15.26 8.28 38.87
C LEU A 61 15.74 9.24 37.79
N THR A 62 15.17 9.11 36.59
CA THR A 62 15.52 9.95 35.44
C THR A 62 14.49 11.05 35.24
N TYR A 63 14.96 12.27 34.99
CA TYR A 63 14.20 13.49 34.80
C TYR A 63 14.65 14.16 33.50
N PHE A 64 13.81 14.99 32.89
CA PHE A 64 14.25 15.89 31.83
C PHE A 64 14.34 17.31 32.38
N LEU A 65 15.47 17.97 32.16
CA LEU A 65 15.69 19.34 32.60
C LEU A 65 15.50 20.31 31.43
N ASP A 66 14.77 21.38 31.66
CA ASP A 66 14.63 22.46 30.69
C ASP A 66 15.98 23.18 30.47
N PRO A 67 16.10 24.06 29.46
CA PRO A 67 17.34 24.78 29.18
C PRO A 67 17.90 25.59 30.37
N ASP A 68 17.04 26.01 31.31
CA ASP A 68 17.41 26.78 32.51
C ASP A 68 17.82 25.86 33.70
N GLY A 69 17.60 24.55 33.55
CA GLY A 69 17.99 23.49 34.49
C GLY A 69 16.88 23.05 35.44
N TYR A 70 15.65 23.53 35.27
CA TYR A 70 14.52 23.09 36.09
C TYR A 70 13.92 21.80 35.54
N ARG A 71 13.48 20.92 36.44
CA ARG A 71 12.84 19.66 36.03
C ARG A 71 11.49 19.94 35.35
N MET A 72 11.27 19.29 34.22
CA MET A 72 9.96 19.27 33.57
C MET A 72 9.07 18.22 34.25
N LYS A 73 7.76 18.50 34.32
CA LYS A 73 6.73 17.62 34.91
C LYS A 73 5.48 17.59 34.03
N ASP A 74 4.69 16.53 34.16
CA ASP A 74 3.40 16.36 33.47
C ASP A 74 3.44 16.62 31.96
N THR A 75 4.52 16.20 31.30
CA THR A 75 4.76 16.45 29.87
C THR A 75 5.33 15.22 29.16
N MET A 76 5.39 15.29 27.83
CA MET A 76 6.01 14.28 26.99
C MET A 76 7.31 14.82 26.41
N VAL A 77 8.40 14.11 26.64
CA VAL A 77 9.73 14.46 26.11
C VAL A 77 10.32 13.24 25.42
N GLU A 78 10.69 13.38 24.15
CA GLU A 78 11.32 12.33 23.34
C GLU A 78 10.58 10.98 23.38
N GLY A 79 9.24 11.03 23.48
CA GLY A 79 8.38 9.84 23.52
C GLY A 79 8.23 9.18 24.89
N TYR A 80 8.80 9.75 25.95
CA TYR A 80 8.61 9.31 27.34
C TYR A 80 7.73 10.27 28.12
N LYS A 81 6.93 9.72 29.04
CA LYS A 81 6.03 10.50 29.89
C LYS A 81 6.73 10.87 31.17
N LEU A 82 6.69 12.14 31.54
CA LEU A 82 7.10 12.60 32.86
C LEU A 82 5.86 12.66 33.74
N ASP A 83 5.95 12.12 34.95
CA ASP A 83 4.87 12.22 35.93
C ASP A 83 4.81 13.60 36.61
N ALA A 84 3.93 13.75 37.60
CA ALA A 84 3.75 15.00 38.35
C ALA A 84 5.01 15.43 39.15
N ASN A 85 5.91 14.48 39.43
CA ASN A 85 7.21 14.73 40.06
C ASN A 85 8.33 14.93 39.04
N GLY A 86 8.02 14.79 37.74
CA GLY A 86 8.97 14.91 36.64
C GLY A 86 9.75 13.63 36.33
N VAL A 87 9.41 12.50 36.96
CA VAL A 87 10.11 11.23 36.77
C VAL A 87 9.68 10.59 35.45
N ARG A 88 10.67 10.14 34.68
CA ARG A 88 10.47 9.38 33.44
C ARG A 88 9.76 8.07 33.74
N GLN A 89 8.61 7.89 33.12
CA GLN A 89 7.89 6.63 33.10
C GLN A 89 8.38 5.82 31.90
N GLU A 90 8.87 4.62 32.17
CA GLU A 90 9.17 3.65 31.12
C GLU A 90 7.89 3.27 30.40
N LYS A 91 8.00 3.04 29.09
CA LYS A 91 6.87 2.54 28.31
C LYS A 91 6.49 1.16 28.83
N THR A 92 5.20 0.96 29.06
CA THR A 92 4.68 -0.36 29.43
C THR A 92 4.81 -1.31 28.23
N GLU A 93 4.90 -2.62 28.49
CA GLU A 93 4.92 -3.63 27.42
C GLU A 93 3.69 -3.51 26.50
N GLU A 94 2.53 -3.13 27.05
CA GLU A 94 1.29 -2.89 26.29
C GLU A 94 1.40 -1.70 25.34
N GLU A 95 2.03 -0.60 25.75
CA GLU A 95 2.24 0.57 24.89
C GLU A 95 3.24 0.28 23.77
N LEU A 96 4.29 -0.48 24.05
CA LEU A 96 5.26 -0.91 23.04
C LEU A 96 4.61 -1.85 22.02
N LEU A 97 3.77 -2.79 22.48
CA LEU A 97 2.99 -3.66 21.62
C LEU A 97 1.98 -2.87 20.77
N ARG A 98 1.32 -1.87 21.34
CA ARG A 98 0.41 -0.98 20.60
C ARG A 98 1.15 -0.15 19.55
N GLU A 99 2.30 0.43 19.87
CA GLU A 99 3.12 1.19 18.91
C GLU A 99 3.63 0.28 17.77
N ALA A 100 4.06 -0.94 18.09
CA ALA A 100 4.46 -1.92 17.10
C ALA A 100 3.28 -2.31 16.19
N GLN A 101 2.10 -2.56 16.76
CA GLN A 101 0.87 -2.84 16.02
C GLN A 101 0.43 -1.66 15.16
N GLU A 102 0.53 -0.42 15.65
CA GLU A 102 0.21 0.78 14.87
C GLU A 102 1.20 1.02 13.73
N LYS A 103 2.48 0.69 13.94
CA LYS A 103 3.50 0.76 12.90
C LYS A 103 3.25 -0.28 11.80
N VAL A 104 2.92 -1.52 12.18
CA VAL A 104 2.50 -2.57 11.24
C VAL A 104 1.23 -2.14 10.49
N LYS A 105 0.19 -1.65 11.18
CA LYS A 105 -1.03 -1.13 10.54
C LYS A 105 -0.75 0.04 9.60
N ARG A 106 0.18 0.92 9.94
CA ARG A 106 0.57 2.07 9.10
C ARG A 106 1.34 1.64 7.86
N GLU A 107 2.20 0.63 7.97
CA GLU A 107 2.98 0.06 6.87
C GLU A 107 2.12 -0.83 5.95
N GLY A 108 1.08 -1.47 6.49
CA GLY A 108 0.07 -2.24 5.76
C GLY A 108 -0.93 -1.38 4.97
N ARG A 109 -1.21 -0.14 5.41
CA ARG A 109 -2.18 0.75 4.72
C ARG A 109 -1.82 0.97 3.25
N ASN A 110 -2.72 0.52 2.37
CA ASN A 110 -2.60 0.72 0.94
C ASN A 110 -2.95 2.17 0.57
N THR A 111 -1.94 3.03 0.46
CA THR A 111 -2.13 4.44 0.07
C THR A 111 -2.10 4.58 -1.47
N PRO A 112 -2.82 5.56 -2.05
CA PRO A 112 -2.75 5.82 -3.48
C PRO A 112 -1.31 6.04 -3.99
N GLY A 113 -0.44 6.61 -3.16
CA GLY A 113 0.98 6.78 -3.47
C GLY A 113 1.75 5.47 -3.60
N LYS A 114 1.48 4.48 -2.73
CA LYS A 114 2.11 3.14 -2.76
C LYS A 114 1.73 2.42 -4.06
N ALA A 115 0.44 2.40 -4.41
CA ALA A 115 -0.05 1.79 -5.65
C ALA A 115 0.50 2.47 -6.92
N VAL A 116 0.63 3.80 -6.92
CA VAL A 116 1.25 4.54 -8.05
C VAL A 116 2.74 4.20 -8.18
N ASN A 117 3.47 4.11 -7.07
CA ASN A 117 4.90 3.79 -7.11
C ASN A 117 5.15 2.34 -7.55
N ALA A 118 4.32 1.39 -7.10
CA ALA A 118 4.37 0.00 -7.56
C ALA A 118 4.14 -0.09 -9.08
N ALA A 119 3.14 0.61 -9.60
CA ALA A 119 2.85 0.63 -11.03
C ALA A 119 3.99 1.27 -11.86
N LYS A 120 4.65 2.31 -11.34
CA LYS A 120 5.83 2.90 -11.98
C LYS A 120 7.01 1.94 -12.00
N ALA A 121 7.26 1.23 -10.89
CA ALA A 121 8.32 0.22 -10.82
C ALA A 121 8.05 -0.91 -11.82
N ALA A 122 6.82 -1.43 -11.86
CA ALA A 122 6.37 -2.44 -12.79
C ALA A 122 6.60 -2.02 -14.27
N ALA A 123 6.25 -0.78 -14.63
CA ALA A 123 6.52 -0.24 -15.96
C ALA A 123 8.02 -0.15 -16.29
N VAL A 124 8.89 0.15 -15.33
CA VAL A 124 10.34 0.17 -15.55
C VAL A 124 10.86 -1.23 -15.82
N GLU A 125 10.45 -2.22 -15.03
CA GLU A 125 10.85 -3.61 -15.22
C GLU A 125 10.33 -4.20 -16.54
N ALA A 126 9.11 -3.82 -16.96
CA ALA A 126 8.50 -4.32 -18.18
C ALA A 126 9.30 -4.01 -19.46
N LYS A 127 10.20 -3.02 -19.44
CA LYS A 127 11.04 -2.68 -20.60
C LYS A 127 11.91 -3.85 -21.07
N GLU A 128 12.36 -4.66 -20.12
CA GLU A 128 13.22 -5.83 -20.34
C GLU A 128 12.42 -7.15 -20.43
N LYS A 129 11.09 -7.08 -20.35
CA LYS A 129 10.20 -8.25 -20.41
C LYS A 129 9.47 -8.30 -21.75
N THR A 130 8.86 -9.44 -22.02
CA THR A 130 7.97 -9.70 -23.17
C THR A 130 6.51 -9.78 -22.75
N ALA A 131 6.24 -10.13 -21.49
CA ALA A 131 4.91 -10.28 -20.92
C ALA A 131 4.71 -9.49 -19.62
N ALA A 132 3.45 -9.11 -19.37
CA ALA A 132 3.03 -8.52 -18.12
C ALA A 132 2.91 -9.60 -17.03
N VAL A 133 3.47 -9.30 -15.85
CA VAL A 133 3.61 -10.23 -14.74
C VAL A 133 2.72 -9.87 -13.55
N SER A 134 2.18 -8.66 -13.52
CA SER A 134 1.33 -8.19 -12.43
C SER A 134 -0.08 -8.81 -12.46
N THR A 135 -0.60 -9.14 -11.28
CA THR A 135 -2.01 -9.53 -11.06
C THR A 135 -2.91 -8.35 -10.75
N VAL A 136 -2.33 -7.27 -10.23
CA VAL A 136 -3.05 -6.05 -9.85
C VAL A 136 -3.19 -5.15 -11.06
N ARG A 137 -4.44 -4.77 -11.36
CA ARG A 137 -4.81 -4.01 -12.58
C ARG A 137 -3.91 -2.82 -12.87
N ARG A 138 -3.66 -1.93 -11.89
CA ARG A 138 -2.90 -0.70 -12.12
C ARG A 138 -1.46 -0.97 -12.59
N SER A 139 -0.79 -1.93 -11.95
CA SER A 139 0.57 -2.33 -12.33
C SER A 139 0.55 -3.06 -13.67
N TYR A 140 -0.40 -3.99 -13.85
CA TYR A 140 -0.57 -4.74 -15.10
C TYR A 140 -0.78 -3.82 -16.32
N ILE A 141 -1.66 -2.82 -16.21
CA ILE A 141 -1.89 -1.83 -17.27
C ILE A 141 -0.63 -1.00 -17.52
N SER A 142 0.12 -0.67 -16.47
CA SER A 142 1.37 0.09 -16.62
C SER A 142 2.47 -0.69 -17.33
N GLU A 143 2.57 -2.00 -17.07
CA GLU A 143 3.45 -2.92 -17.82
C GLU A 143 3.01 -3.03 -19.28
N LEU A 144 1.72 -3.28 -19.53
CA LEU A 144 1.18 -3.42 -20.88
C LEU A 144 1.33 -2.15 -21.72
N LYS A 145 1.17 -0.96 -21.14
CA LYS A 145 1.47 0.28 -21.85
C LYS A 145 2.88 0.28 -22.40
N VAL A 146 3.87 -0.23 -21.66
CA VAL A 146 5.27 -0.30 -22.13
C VAL A 146 5.40 -1.33 -23.26
N LEU A 147 4.89 -2.54 -23.04
CA LEU A 147 5.01 -3.66 -23.98
C LEU A 147 4.29 -3.36 -25.31
N ILE A 148 3.03 -2.92 -25.25
CA ILE A 148 2.25 -2.62 -26.45
C ILE A 148 2.79 -1.39 -27.17
N ASN A 149 3.28 -0.36 -26.45
CA ASN A 149 3.96 0.76 -27.11
C ASN A 149 5.21 0.31 -27.86
N LYS A 150 5.97 -0.67 -27.33
CA LYS A 150 7.13 -1.25 -28.02
C LYS A 150 6.71 -1.94 -29.32
N THR A 151 5.68 -2.78 -29.27
CA THR A 151 5.11 -3.45 -30.45
C THR A 151 4.58 -2.45 -31.47
N THR A 152 3.77 -1.47 -31.06
CA THR A 152 3.22 -0.44 -31.96
C THR A 152 4.32 0.41 -32.59
N LYS A 153 5.37 0.76 -31.84
CA LYS A 153 6.52 1.48 -32.40
C LYS A 153 7.24 0.66 -33.47
N ASN A 154 7.46 -0.62 -33.21
CA ASN A 154 8.08 -1.51 -34.20
C ASN A 154 7.26 -1.55 -35.50
N VAL A 155 5.94 -1.77 -35.40
CA VAL A 155 5.04 -1.74 -36.56
C VAL A 155 5.14 -0.41 -37.31
N ALA A 156 5.07 0.72 -36.59
CA ALA A 156 5.12 2.05 -37.18
C ALA A 156 6.43 2.31 -37.95
N THR A 157 7.56 1.77 -37.46
CA THR A 157 8.88 1.93 -38.10
C THR A 157 9.17 0.94 -39.21
N THR A 158 8.55 -0.24 -39.18
CA THR A 158 8.89 -1.35 -40.08
C THR A 158 7.92 -1.49 -41.25
N ARG A 159 6.67 -1.06 -41.09
CA ARG A 159 5.66 -1.13 -42.15
C ARG A 159 6.11 -0.41 -43.41
N THR A 160 5.76 -0.99 -44.55
CA THR A 160 6.01 -0.40 -45.88
C THR A 160 4.77 0.30 -46.41
N ASP A 161 3.59 -0.18 -46.02
CA ASP A 161 2.30 0.42 -46.33
C ASP A 161 1.93 1.50 -45.30
N SER A 162 1.72 2.72 -45.80
CA SER A 162 1.31 3.89 -45.01
C SER A 162 -0.20 4.13 -45.00
N SER A 163 -0.98 3.31 -45.73
CA SER A 163 -2.44 3.40 -45.82
C SER A 163 -3.13 3.07 -44.50
N VAL A 164 -2.52 2.22 -43.67
CA VAL A 164 -3.00 1.91 -42.33
C VAL A 164 -2.71 3.08 -41.41
N GLN A 165 -3.70 3.54 -40.66
CA GLN A 165 -3.52 4.51 -39.59
C GLN A 165 -3.23 3.78 -38.29
N ILE A 166 -2.20 4.23 -37.57
CA ILE A 166 -1.89 3.76 -36.21
C ILE A 166 -2.40 4.84 -35.27
N LEU A 167 -3.51 4.56 -34.59
CA LEU A 167 -4.20 5.49 -33.72
C LEU A 167 -3.90 5.15 -32.26
N THR A 168 -3.80 6.20 -31.44
CA THR A 168 -3.58 6.10 -30.00
C THR A 168 -4.62 6.96 -29.30
N THR A 169 -5.39 6.32 -28.41
CA THR A 169 -6.26 7.00 -27.45
C THR A 169 -5.65 6.84 -26.07
N GLU A 170 -5.61 7.92 -25.30
CA GLU A 170 -5.22 7.89 -23.89
C GLU A 170 -6.00 8.97 -23.14
N ASP A 171 -6.94 8.53 -22.32
CA ASP A 171 -7.66 9.37 -21.39
C ASP A 171 -7.60 8.76 -19.97
N ASN A 172 -8.42 9.29 -19.06
CA ASN A 172 -8.45 8.82 -17.67
C ASN A 172 -9.09 7.43 -17.51
N MET A 173 -9.84 6.93 -18.50
CA MET A 173 -10.57 5.66 -18.48
C MET A 173 -9.88 4.59 -19.34
N GLU A 174 -9.59 4.90 -20.60
CA GLU A 174 -9.09 3.99 -21.62
C GLU A 174 -7.73 4.45 -22.16
N VAL A 175 -6.83 3.49 -22.32
CA VAL A 175 -5.69 3.63 -23.22
C VAL A 175 -5.80 2.58 -24.30
N SER A 176 -5.88 3.00 -25.56
CA SER A 176 -5.96 2.06 -26.67
C SER A 176 -5.01 2.36 -27.81
N ARG A 177 -4.68 1.28 -28.53
CA ARG A 177 -3.91 1.28 -29.77
C ARG A 177 -4.74 0.61 -30.84
N THR A 178 -4.97 1.28 -31.95
CA THR A 178 -5.82 0.79 -33.04
C THR A 178 -5.07 0.85 -34.36
N TYR A 179 -5.17 -0.21 -35.16
CA TYR A 179 -4.74 -0.18 -36.56
C TYR A 179 -5.98 -0.18 -37.45
N HIS A 180 -6.08 0.92 -38.20
CA HIS A 180 -7.27 1.28 -38.96
C HIS A 180 -6.93 1.32 -40.45
N ASN A 181 -7.65 0.55 -41.26
CA ASN A 181 -7.46 0.53 -42.69
C ASN A 181 -7.98 1.81 -43.35
N ALA A 182 -7.51 2.07 -44.58
CA ALA A 182 -7.98 3.19 -45.40
C ALA A 182 -9.48 3.11 -45.75
N ASP A 183 -10.08 1.92 -45.68
CA ASP A 183 -11.51 1.67 -45.92
C ASP A 183 -12.41 1.99 -44.70
N GLY A 184 -11.82 2.39 -43.57
CA GLY A 184 -12.57 2.68 -42.34
C GLY A 184 -12.64 1.51 -41.36
N THR A 185 -12.04 0.36 -41.66
CA THR A 185 -12.14 -0.85 -40.82
C THR A 185 -10.99 -0.94 -39.82
N ASP A 186 -11.31 -1.08 -38.53
CA ASP A 186 -10.35 -1.47 -37.51
C ASP A 186 -10.10 -2.98 -37.60
N PHE A 187 -8.86 -3.39 -37.90
CA PHE A 187 -8.48 -4.80 -37.89
C PHE A 187 -7.64 -5.18 -36.66
N TYR A 188 -7.19 -4.21 -35.88
CA TYR A 188 -6.54 -4.43 -34.59
C TYR A 188 -7.00 -3.34 -33.63
N LYS A 189 -7.40 -3.72 -32.42
CA LYS A 189 -7.61 -2.79 -31.31
C LYS A 189 -7.17 -3.45 -30.01
N PHE A 190 -6.23 -2.83 -29.31
CA PHE A 190 -5.84 -3.22 -27.94
C PHE A 190 -6.29 -2.11 -26.99
N SER A 191 -7.21 -2.41 -26.09
CA SER A 191 -7.79 -1.45 -25.14
C SER A 191 -7.42 -1.86 -23.72
N MET A 192 -7.02 -0.88 -22.92
CA MET A 192 -6.60 -1.01 -21.53
C MET A 192 -7.47 -0.09 -20.68
N TRP A 193 -8.16 -0.64 -19.69
CA TRP A 193 -9.08 0.11 -18.83
C TRP A 193 -8.49 0.30 -17.44
N ASN A 194 -8.44 1.55 -16.99
CA ASN A 194 -7.77 1.90 -15.73
C ASN A 194 -8.55 1.47 -14.47
N ASN A 195 -9.85 1.12 -14.59
CA ASN A 195 -10.73 0.85 -13.43
C ASN A 195 -11.86 -0.16 -13.75
N ALA A 196 -12.16 -1.09 -12.83
CA ALA A 196 -13.29 -2.03 -12.93
C ALA A 196 -14.66 -1.38 -13.05
N LYS A 197 -14.84 -0.19 -12.47
CA LYS A 197 -16.11 0.55 -12.52
C LYS A 197 -16.48 0.95 -13.94
N ASP A 198 -15.48 1.27 -14.76
CA ASP A 198 -15.67 1.66 -16.16
C ASP A 198 -15.78 0.42 -17.04
N LYS A 199 -14.94 -0.59 -16.77
CA LYS A 199 -14.94 -1.87 -17.47
C LYS A 199 -14.44 -3.00 -16.57
N ALA A 200 -15.24 -4.07 -16.45
CA ALA A 200 -14.86 -5.25 -15.68
C ALA A 200 -13.52 -5.84 -16.15
N ASN A 201 -13.32 -5.93 -17.47
CA ASN A 201 -12.07 -6.36 -18.07
C ASN A 201 -11.02 -5.24 -17.97
N ALA A 202 -9.81 -5.61 -17.56
CA ALA A 202 -8.65 -4.71 -17.61
C ALA A 202 -8.17 -4.51 -19.05
N VAL A 203 -8.27 -5.56 -19.89
CA VAL A 203 -7.83 -5.54 -21.29
C VAL A 203 -8.91 -6.10 -22.19
N ASP A 204 -9.13 -5.47 -23.34
CA ASP A 204 -9.83 -6.03 -24.49
C ASP A 204 -8.96 -5.89 -25.75
N LEU A 205 -8.53 -7.03 -26.30
CA LEU A 205 -7.81 -7.13 -27.58
C LEU A 205 -8.74 -7.68 -28.65
N MET A 206 -8.75 -7.04 -29.81
CA MET A 206 -9.45 -7.48 -31.01
C MET A 206 -8.47 -7.53 -32.18
N TYR A 207 -8.52 -8.60 -32.96
CA TYR A 207 -7.78 -8.71 -34.21
C TYR A 207 -8.61 -9.40 -35.29
N ILE A 208 -8.53 -8.93 -36.53
CA ILE A 208 -9.18 -9.55 -37.69
C ILE A 208 -8.08 -10.06 -38.62
N TYR A 209 -7.97 -11.38 -38.71
CA TYR A 209 -7.06 -12.02 -39.64
C TYR A 209 -7.44 -11.69 -41.08
N ASP A 210 -6.43 -11.58 -41.94
CA ASP A 210 -6.54 -11.32 -43.38
C ASP A 210 -7.14 -9.95 -43.76
N ALA A 211 -7.50 -9.11 -42.79
CA ALA A 211 -7.96 -7.74 -43.04
C ALA A 211 -6.81 -6.73 -43.22
N ALA A 212 -5.61 -7.04 -42.72
CA ALA A 212 -4.45 -6.17 -42.91
C ALA A 212 -3.93 -6.21 -44.36
N PRO A 213 -3.33 -5.11 -44.87
CA PRO A 213 -2.75 -5.07 -46.21
C PRO A 213 -1.76 -6.21 -46.45
N GLU A 214 -1.80 -6.81 -47.64
CA GLU A 214 -1.01 -8.00 -47.96
C GLU A 214 0.50 -7.77 -47.83
N ALA A 215 0.98 -6.57 -48.19
CA ALA A 215 2.40 -6.21 -48.14
C ALA A 215 3.03 -6.35 -46.74
N ASP A 216 2.28 -6.00 -45.69
CA ASP A 216 2.76 -6.01 -44.29
C ASP A 216 1.97 -6.99 -43.41
N ARG A 217 1.20 -7.91 -43.99
CA ARG A 217 0.30 -8.80 -43.22
C ARG A 217 1.02 -9.58 -42.13
N ASN A 218 2.20 -10.11 -42.43
CA ASN A 218 3.02 -10.84 -41.46
C ASN A 218 3.52 -9.96 -40.31
N LEU A 219 3.81 -8.68 -40.57
CA LEU A 219 4.18 -7.72 -39.53
C LEU A 219 3.01 -7.50 -38.56
N TYR A 220 1.79 -7.33 -39.08
CA TYR A 220 0.60 -7.17 -38.24
C TYR A 220 0.21 -8.45 -37.49
N ASN A 221 0.34 -9.63 -38.12
CA ASN A 221 0.17 -10.92 -37.44
C ASN A 221 1.16 -11.06 -36.27
N THR A 222 2.44 -10.73 -36.50
CA THR A 222 3.48 -10.76 -35.47
C THR A 222 3.16 -9.78 -34.33
N ALA A 223 2.69 -8.58 -34.66
CA ALA A 223 2.29 -7.59 -33.66
C ALA A 223 1.10 -8.06 -32.82
N TYR A 224 0.12 -8.72 -33.45
CA TYR A 224 -0.98 -9.38 -32.75
C TYR A 224 -0.44 -10.46 -31.79
N GLU A 225 0.41 -11.38 -32.26
CA GLU A 225 0.97 -12.46 -31.42
C GLU A 225 1.75 -11.91 -30.23
N GLN A 226 2.58 -10.89 -30.46
CA GLN A 226 3.30 -10.19 -29.39
C GLN A 226 2.35 -9.51 -28.39
N SER A 227 1.21 -9.00 -28.86
CA SER A 227 0.20 -8.39 -27.98
C SER A 227 -0.52 -9.44 -27.12
N VAL A 228 -0.77 -10.63 -27.69
CA VAL A 228 -1.33 -11.77 -26.95
C VAL A 228 -0.33 -12.26 -25.90
N VAL A 229 0.94 -12.42 -26.27
CA VAL A 229 2.01 -12.77 -25.31
C VAL A 229 2.15 -11.70 -24.23
N ALA A 230 2.12 -10.42 -24.61
CA ALA A 230 2.19 -9.33 -23.64
C ALA A 230 1.08 -9.42 -22.58
N ALA A 231 -0.15 -9.73 -23.00
CA ALA A 231 -1.31 -9.83 -22.13
C ALA A 231 -1.38 -11.15 -21.34
N LEU A 232 -1.14 -12.28 -22.00
CA LEU A 232 -1.42 -13.60 -21.43
C LEU A 232 -0.19 -14.29 -20.84
N GLY A 233 1.02 -13.84 -21.16
CA GLY A 233 2.26 -14.53 -20.77
C GLY A 233 2.99 -15.16 -21.96
N ASP A 234 4.28 -15.47 -21.76
CA ASP A 234 5.10 -16.12 -22.78
C ASP A 234 4.62 -17.54 -23.08
N THR A 235 4.16 -18.27 -22.06
CA THR A 235 3.71 -19.66 -22.20
C THR A 235 2.26 -19.69 -22.66
N GLU A 236 1.33 -19.12 -21.89
CA GLU A 236 -0.09 -19.16 -22.25
C GLU A 236 -0.40 -18.36 -23.50
N GLY A 237 0.22 -17.19 -23.69
CA GLY A 237 0.00 -16.37 -24.87
C GLY A 237 0.40 -17.11 -26.15
N LYS A 238 1.56 -17.76 -26.14
CA LYS A 238 1.99 -18.61 -27.25
C LYS A 238 1.07 -19.82 -27.45
N ALA A 239 0.68 -20.49 -26.38
CA ALA A 239 -0.23 -21.64 -26.46
C ALA A 239 -1.59 -21.24 -27.07
N VAL A 240 -2.09 -20.03 -26.75
CA VAL A 240 -3.32 -19.49 -27.31
C VAL A 240 -3.17 -19.17 -28.80
N THR A 241 -2.10 -18.48 -29.21
CA THR A 241 -1.88 -18.15 -30.63
C THR A 241 -1.70 -19.40 -31.48
N ASP A 242 -0.90 -20.36 -31.01
CA ASP A 242 -0.67 -21.63 -31.70
C ASP A 242 -1.97 -22.44 -31.83
N TYR A 243 -2.77 -22.48 -30.76
CA TYR A 243 -4.08 -23.17 -30.77
C TYR A 243 -5.04 -22.55 -31.77
N VAL A 244 -5.22 -21.22 -31.74
CA VAL A 244 -6.13 -20.52 -32.66
C VAL A 244 -5.68 -20.72 -34.10
N GLN A 245 -4.39 -20.60 -34.39
CA GLN A 245 -3.87 -20.80 -35.73
C GLN A 245 -4.10 -22.24 -36.22
N GLY A 246 -3.84 -23.25 -35.39
CA GLY A 246 -4.11 -24.64 -35.74
C GLY A 246 -5.60 -24.93 -35.99
N GLN A 247 -6.52 -24.30 -35.24
CA GLN A 247 -7.96 -24.42 -35.49
C GLN A 247 -8.39 -23.74 -36.80
N ARG A 248 -7.80 -22.59 -37.13
CA ARG A 248 -8.04 -21.90 -38.42
C ARG A 248 -7.62 -22.75 -39.61
N GLU A 249 -6.47 -23.40 -39.53
CA GLU A 249 -5.96 -24.30 -40.58
C GLU A 249 -6.86 -25.53 -40.79
N GLN A 250 -7.60 -25.93 -39.74
CA GLN A 250 -8.62 -26.98 -39.80
C GLN A 250 -9.98 -26.47 -40.32
N GLY A 251 -10.10 -25.18 -40.66
CA GLY A 251 -11.33 -24.57 -41.16
C GLY A 251 -12.36 -24.25 -40.08
N VAL A 252 -11.99 -24.27 -38.80
CA VAL A 252 -12.88 -23.87 -37.69
C VAL A 252 -13.14 -22.37 -37.79
N THR A 253 -14.42 -21.99 -37.81
CA THR A 253 -14.86 -20.58 -37.96
C THR A 253 -15.43 -19.99 -36.67
N ASN A 254 -15.64 -20.80 -35.63
CA ASN A 254 -16.15 -20.36 -34.34
C ASN A 254 -15.55 -21.21 -33.22
N LEU A 255 -14.92 -20.57 -32.23
CA LEU A 255 -14.42 -21.21 -31.03
C LEU A 255 -14.41 -20.23 -29.85
N THR A 256 -14.44 -20.80 -28.65
CA THR A 256 -14.30 -20.07 -27.39
C THR A 256 -13.31 -20.78 -26.49
N ARG A 257 -12.55 -20.03 -25.70
CA ARG A 257 -11.61 -20.57 -24.71
C ARG A 257 -11.57 -19.64 -23.50
N GLU A 258 -11.44 -20.22 -22.33
CA GLU A 258 -11.20 -19.48 -21.09
C GLU A 258 -10.00 -20.08 -20.38
N GLY A 259 -9.30 -19.29 -19.58
CA GLY A 259 -8.11 -19.76 -18.90
C GLY A 259 -7.49 -18.75 -17.96
N LYS A 260 -6.26 -19.05 -17.53
CA LYS A 260 -5.42 -18.20 -16.70
C LYS A 260 -4.20 -17.75 -17.47
N THR A 261 -3.82 -16.49 -17.35
CA THR A 261 -2.54 -15.97 -17.82
C THR A 261 -1.39 -16.57 -17.01
N ASP A 262 -0.16 -16.47 -17.50
CA ASP A 262 1.04 -16.88 -16.73
C ASP A 262 1.15 -16.12 -15.40
N SER A 263 0.63 -14.88 -15.35
CA SER A 263 0.53 -14.07 -14.14
C SER A 263 -0.64 -14.45 -13.21
N GLY A 264 -1.56 -15.33 -13.62
CA GLY A 264 -2.71 -15.77 -12.82
C GLY A 264 -4.01 -14.98 -13.02
N ASN A 265 -4.02 -13.98 -13.90
CA ASN A 265 -5.24 -13.26 -14.30
C ASN A 265 -6.18 -14.17 -15.09
N SER A 266 -7.49 -13.95 -15.00
CA SER A 266 -8.45 -14.71 -15.82
C SER A 266 -8.54 -14.11 -17.22
N TYR A 267 -8.70 -14.93 -18.25
CA TYR A 267 -9.01 -14.46 -19.59
C TYR A 267 -10.10 -15.28 -20.26
N SER A 268 -10.80 -14.64 -21.20
CA SER A 268 -11.73 -15.27 -22.13
C SER A 268 -11.37 -14.90 -23.56
N LEU A 269 -11.53 -15.85 -24.47
CA LEU A 269 -11.25 -15.71 -25.89
C LEU A 269 -12.46 -16.17 -26.68
N THR A 270 -12.83 -15.38 -27.69
CA THR A 270 -13.77 -15.77 -28.73
C THR A 270 -13.12 -15.56 -30.09
N TYR A 271 -13.18 -16.56 -30.96
CA TYR A 271 -12.82 -16.40 -32.35
C TYR A 271 -14.04 -16.73 -33.22
N LYS A 272 -14.41 -15.82 -34.11
CA LYS A 272 -15.56 -15.95 -35.01
C LYS A 272 -15.25 -15.32 -36.36
N ASN A 273 -15.32 -16.11 -37.43
CA ASN A 273 -15.14 -15.65 -38.81
C ASN A 273 -13.92 -14.75 -38.99
N ASN A 274 -12.72 -15.25 -38.71
CA ASN A 274 -11.45 -14.50 -38.76
C ASN A 274 -11.29 -13.35 -37.76
N LYS A 275 -12.28 -13.05 -36.93
CA LYS A 275 -12.14 -12.08 -35.85
C LYS A 275 -11.87 -12.80 -34.53
N ILE A 276 -10.77 -12.47 -33.88
CA ILE A 276 -10.47 -12.88 -32.51
C ILE A 276 -10.70 -11.71 -31.54
N GLN A 277 -11.24 -12.02 -30.38
CA GLN A 277 -11.38 -11.11 -29.25
C GLN A 277 -10.89 -11.82 -27.99
N ILE A 278 -10.02 -11.16 -27.24
CA ILE A 278 -9.47 -11.64 -25.97
C ILE A 278 -9.75 -10.57 -24.92
N SER A 279 -10.30 -10.99 -23.80
CA SER A 279 -10.57 -10.11 -22.66
C SER A 279 -9.87 -10.66 -21.43
N VAL A 280 -9.17 -9.80 -20.68
CA VAL A 280 -8.44 -10.18 -19.45
C VAL A 280 -9.04 -9.44 -18.25
N THR A 281 -9.28 -10.18 -17.18
CA THR A 281 -9.76 -9.66 -15.89
C THR A 281 -8.67 -9.83 -14.83
N CYS A 282 -8.33 -8.73 -14.17
CA CYS A 282 -7.30 -8.66 -13.14
C CYS A 282 -7.91 -8.42 -11.75
N SER A 283 -7.13 -8.72 -10.71
CA SER A 283 -7.45 -8.31 -9.35
C SER A 283 -7.39 -6.78 -9.21
N GLU A 284 -8.35 -6.20 -8.48
CA GLU A 284 -8.33 -4.78 -8.07
C GLU A 284 -7.58 -4.56 -6.75
N VAL A 285 -7.21 -5.64 -6.09
CA VAL A 285 -6.80 -5.71 -4.70
C VAL A 285 -5.37 -6.27 -4.64
N THR A 286 -4.52 -5.69 -3.80
CA THR A 286 -3.16 -6.21 -3.57
C THR A 286 -3.22 -7.41 -2.62
N GLU A 287 -2.28 -8.37 -2.71
CA GLU A 287 -2.29 -9.57 -1.84
C GLU A 287 -2.30 -9.23 -0.34
N ASP A 288 -1.74 -8.08 0.05
CA ASP A 288 -1.79 -7.54 1.41
C ASP A 288 -3.24 -7.31 1.91
N ASP A 289 -4.14 -6.87 1.03
CA ASP A 289 -5.52 -6.51 1.38
C ASP A 289 -6.40 -7.76 1.60
N GLN A 290 -6.09 -8.91 0.97
CA GLN A 290 -6.84 -10.17 1.18
C GLN A 290 -6.67 -10.71 2.60
N THR A 291 -5.53 -10.40 3.23
CA THR A 291 -5.22 -10.85 4.60
C THR A 291 -5.96 -9.99 5.64
N GLU A 292 -6.20 -8.71 5.36
CA GLU A 292 -6.99 -7.82 6.22
C GLU A 292 -8.49 -8.11 6.16
N GLU A 293 -9.07 -8.34 4.97
CA GLU A 293 -10.51 -8.64 4.85
C GLU A 293 -10.89 -9.99 5.47
N ALA A 294 -10.08 -11.04 5.27
CA ALA A 294 -10.29 -12.34 5.91
C ALA A 294 -10.19 -12.26 7.45
N SER A 295 -9.36 -11.37 7.97
CA SER A 295 -9.22 -11.13 9.42
C SER A 295 -10.44 -10.43 10.01
N THR A 296 -11.08 -9.53 9.26
CA THR A 296 -12.32 -8.86 9.70
C THR A 296 -13.56 -9.75 9.60
N GLU A 297 -13.64 -10.62 8.59
CA GLU A 297 -14.80 -11.51 8.39
C GLU A 297 -14.82 -12.65 9.43
N THR A 298 -13.64 -13.12 9.85
CA THR A 298 -13.50 -14.10 10.95
C THR A 298 -13.81 -13.49 12.32
N ALA A 299 -13.59 -12.18 12.49
CA ALA A 299 -13.93 -11.46 13.73
C ALA A 299 -15.42 -11.10 13.84
N GLU A 300 -16.09 -10.78 12.73
CA GLU A 300 -17.54 -10.51 12.71
C GLU A 300 -18.39 -11.77 12.92
N THR A 301 -17.91 -12.93 12.48
CA THR A 301 -18.59 -14.22 12.73
C THR A 301 -18.45 -14.67 14.18
N ALA A 302 -17.29 -14.44 14.82
CA ALA A 302 -17.10 -14.71 16.25
C ALA A 302 -17.91 -13.75 17.17
N ALA A 303 -18.06 -12.48 16.78
CA ALA A 303 -18.80 -11.49 17.56
C ALA A 303 -20.34 -11.64 17.50
N LYS A 304 -20.88 -12.40 16.53
CA LYS A 304 -22.33 -12.66 16.41
C LYS A 304 -22.81 -13.88 17.20
N GLU A 305 -21.92 -14.75 17.67
CA GLU A 305 -22.31 -15.95 18.43
C GLU A 305 -22.38 -15.70 19.96
N GLU A 306 -21.87 -14.56 20.45
CA GLU A 306 -21.78 -14.27 21.89
C GLU A 306 -22.89 -13.37 22.46
N ALA A 307 -23.98 -13.14 21.71
CA ALA A 307 -25.12 -12.34 22.17
C ALA A 307 -26.47 -13.06 21.97
N ALA A 308 -26.63 -14.24 22.58
CA ALA A 308 -27.95 -14.82 22.82
C ALA A 308 -28.33 -14.67 24.32
N PRO A 309 -29.56 -14.21 24.65
CA PRO A 309 -29.91 -13.84 26.01
C PRO A 309 -30.07 -15.05 26.94
N VAL A 310 -29.49 -14.91 28.13
CA VAL A 310 -29.63 -15.81 29.28
C VAL A 310 -31.10 -15.94 29.69
N VAL A 311 -31.72 -17.09 29.44
CA VAL A 311 -33.02 -17.45 30.02
C VAL A 311 -32.78 -18.22 31.31
N THR A 312 -33.22 -17.63 32.42
CA THR A 312 -33.19 -18.20 33.76
C THR A 312 -34.26 -19.29 33.90
N SER A 313 -33.82 -20.53 34.09
CA SER A 313 -34.69 -21.68 34.37
C SER A 313 -35.34 -21.57 35.75
N LYS A 314 -36.67 -21.64 35.80
CA LYS A 314 -37.43 -22.07 36.99
C LYS A 314 -38.14 -23.38 36.69
N THR A 315 -38.09 -24.27 37.67
CA THR A 315 -38.37 -25.71 37.59
C THR A 315 -39.77 -26.05 38.14
N ILE A 316 -40.31 -27.21 37.69
CA ILE A 316 -41.34 -28.14 38.25
C ILE A 316 -42.83 -27.68 38.31
N THR A 317 -43.89 -28.49 38.07
CA THR A 317 -44.15 -29.96 38.06
C THR A 317 -45.56 -30.27 37.47
N VAL A 318 -45.72 -31.47 36.86
CA VAL A 318 -46.89 -32.41 36.87
C VAL A 318 -48.22 -32.09 36.16
N GLY A 319 -48.48 -32.84 35.07
CA GLY A 319 -49.60 -33.80 34.92
C GLY A 319 -51.00 -33.30 34.52
N ALA A 320 -51.49 -33.73 33.35
CA ALA A 320 -52.80 -34.38 33.15
C ALA A 320 -53.06 -34.66 31.65
N ALA A 321 -53.63 -35.82 31.37
CA ALA A 321 -54.00 -36.33 30.06
C ALA A 321 -55.32 -35.74 29.52
N ALA A 322 -55.52 -35.93 28.20
CA ALA A 322 -56.73 -35.82 27.35
C ALA A 322 -56.56 -34.75 26.26
N ALA A 323 -57.00 -34.90 25.01
CA ALA A 323 -57.41 -36.00 24.16
C ALA A 323 -57.53 -35.42 22.74
N THR A 324 -57.29 -36.25 21.71
CA THR A 324 -57.95 -36.27 20.37
C THR A 324 -58.21 -34.97 19.57
N ALA A 325 -57.64 -34.90 18.36
CA ALA A 325 -58.30 -34.80 17.04
C ALA A 325 -57.21 -34.48 15.99
N GLU A 326 -56.78 -35.44 15.17
CA GLU A 326 -57.24 -35.64 13.77
C GLU A 326 -57.24 -34.35 12.92
N GLU A 327 -56.33 -34.28 11.94
CA GLU A 327 -56.73 -34.18 10.53
C GLU A 327 -55.59 -34.65 9.62
N ASN A 328 -55.88 -35.69 8.84
CA ASN A 328 -55.05 -36.21 7.77
C ASN A 328 -55.40 -35.47 6.47
N THR A 329 -54.38 -35.37 5.63
CA THR A 329 -54.36 -34.94 4.23
C THR A 329 -55.42 -35.56 3.30
N GLU A 330 -55.87 -34.78 2.31
CA GLU A 330 -56.27 -35.09 0.90
C GLU A 330 -57.36 -34.08 0.47
N THR A 331 -57.50 -33.52 -0.73
CA THR A 331 -56.93 -33.71 -2.08
C THR A 331 -57.40 -32.55 -2.97
N ALA A 332 -56.58 -32.20 -3.96
CA ALA A 332 -56.88 -31.83 -5.36
C ALA A 332 -58.14 -31.00 -5.72
N ALA A 333 -57.94 -29.89 -6.44
CA ALA A 333 -58.22 -29.76 -7.89
C ALA A 333 -58.31 -28.27 -8.32
N GLU A 334 -57.77 -28.01 -9.53
CA GLU A 334 -57.74 -26.78 -10.35
C GLU A 334 -56.88 -25.59 -9.89
#